data_AF-A0A829FLY4-F1
#
_entry.id   AF-A0A829FLY4-F1
#
_cell.length_a   1.000
_cell.length_b   1.000
_cell.length_c   1.000
_cell.angle_alpha   90.00
_cell.angle_beta   90.00
_cell.angle_gamma   90.00
#
_symmetry.space_group_name_H-M   'P 1'
#
loop_
_entity.id
_entity.type
_entity.pdbx_description
1 polymer ?
#
loop_
_entity_poly.entity_id
_entity_poly.type
_entity_poly.pdbx_seq_one_letter_code
_entity_poly.pdbx_strand_id
1 'polypeptide(L)'
;MNDFHEAVLTFDVPAGMGQVYKKAIEDDNSRHWIKNEIKDGDGNIVISNIKPVWNGNYCNVDITDGVRGHSKLTITLLSRTLPNLQEQVDWYKRMGAKVISANYKGENQNGNEKN
;
A
#
# COMPACT_ATOMS: atom_id res chain seq x y z
N MET A 1 1.90 17.64 -10.95
CA MET A 1 3.08 16.87 -11.35
C MET A 1 2.54 15.56 -11.93
N ASN A 2 2.80 15.25 -13.20
CA ASN A 2 2.14 14.13 -13.90
C ASN A 2 2.99 12.86 -13.97
N ASP A 3 4.18 12.86 -13.36
CA ASP A 3 5.12 11.74 -13.41
C ASP A 3 4.86 10.66 -12.36
N PHE A 4 3.87 10.88 -11.48
CA PHE A 4 3.51 9.98 -10.40
C PHE A 4 2.02 9.71 -10.35
N HIS A 5 1.70 8.46 -10.03
CA HIS A 5 0.36 8.04 -9.68
C HIS A 5 0.22 8.04 -8.16
N GLU A 6 -0.90 8.53 -7.67
CA GLU A 6 -1.17 8.71 -6.25
C GLU A 6 -2.54 8.16 -5.87
N ALA A 7 -2.62 7.53 -4.70
CA ALA A 7 -3.87 7.17 -4.03
C ALA A 7 -3.80 7.48 -2.54
N VAL A 8 -4.91 7.97 -1.99
CA VAL A 8 -5.11 8.12 -0.55
C VAL A 8 -6.22 7.18 -0.12
N LEU A 9 -5.96 6.35 0.89
CA LEU A 9 -6.89 5.38 1.44
C LEU A 9 -7.10 5.61 2.94
N THR A 10 -8.18 5.07 3.48
CA THR A 10 -8.44 5.04 4.93
C THR A 10 -8.74 3.65 5.43
N PHE A 11 -8.33 3.41 6.68
CA PHE A 11 -8.49 2.14 7.37
C PHE A 11 -8.70 2.39 8.86
N ASP A 12 -9.75 1.84 9.46
CA ASP A 12 -9.98 1.97 10.90
C ASP A 12 -9.35 0.77 11.62
N VAL A 13 -8.62 1.04 12.70
CA VAL A 13 -7.99 0.01 13.55
C VAL A 13 -8.43 0.18 15.01
N PRO A 14 -8.34 -0.86 15.84
CA PRO A 14 -8.57 -0.72 17.28
C PRO A 14 -7.71 0.39 17.90
N ALA A 15 -8.24 1.08 18.91
CA ALA A 15 -7.47 2.09 19.65
C ALA A 15 -6.14 1.51 20.18
N GLY A 16 -5.08 2.32 20.11
CA GLY A 16 -3.74 1.92 20.53
C GLY A 16 -2.96 1.08 19.49
N MET A 17 -3.62 0.57 18.46
CA MET A 17 -2.95 -0.19 17.39
C MET A 17 -2.44 0.68 16.23
N GLY A 18 -2.77 1.98 16.21
CA GLY A 18 -2.41 2.88 15.10
C GLY A 18 -0.93 2.83 14.73
N GLN A 19 -0.03 2.92 15.72
CA GLN A 19 1.42 2.88 15.50
C GLN A 19 1.92 1.53 14.98
N VAL A 20 1.31 0.43 15.44
CA VAL A 20 1.66 -0.93 15.00
C VAL A 20 1.32 -1.11 13.53
N TYR A 21 0.11 -0.72 13.13
CA TYR A 21 -0.32 -0.78 11.75
C TYR A 21 0.45 0.18 10.85
N LYS A 22 0.70 1.43 11.28
CA LYS A 22 1.56 2.37 10.55
C LYS A 22 2.90 1.73 10.21
N LYS A 23 3.58 1.17 11.23
CA LYS A 23 4.88 0.53 11.03
C LYS A 23 4.78 -0.65 10.06
N ALA A 24 3.81 -1.54 10.23
CA ALA A 24 3.66 -2.70 9.36
C ALA A 24 3.37 -2.30 7.89
N ILE A 25 2.54 -1.29 7.67
CA ILE A 25 2.16 -0.82 6.34
C ILE A 25 3.33 -0.10 5.65
N GLU A 26 4.02 0.78 6.35
CA GLU A 26 5.19 1.49 5.81
C GLU A 26 6.34 0.52 5.51
N ASP A 27 6.53 -0.49 6.37
CA ASP A 27 7.52 -1.54 6.16
C ASP A 27 7.14 -2.40 4.94
N ASP A 28 5.89 -2.84 4.77
CA ASP A 28 5.43 -3.60 3.59
C ASP A 28 5.71 -2.90 2.25
N ASN A 29 5.69 -1.56 2.25
CA ASN A 29 6.00 -0.73 1.08
C ASN A 29 7.46 -0.27 1.01
N SER A 30 8.30 -0.67 1.97
CA SER A 30 9.72 -0.35 2.00
C SER A 30 10.55 -1.31 1.15
N ARG A 31 11.78 -0.90 0.86
CA ARG A 31 12.74 -1.75 0.14
C ARG A 31 13.43 -2.69 1.12
N HIS A 32 13.30 -3.99 0.86
CA HIS A 32 13.85 -5.05 1.69
C HIS A 32 14.99 -5.78 1.00
N TRP A 33 15.97 -6.23 1.76
CA TRP A 33 17.00 -7.14 1.27
C TRP A 33 16.63 -8.56 1.67
N ILE A 34 16.41 -9.43 0.68
CA ILE A 34 16.09 -10.82 0.93
C ILE A 34 17.23 -11.72 0.48
N LYS A 35 17.52 -12.74 1.28
CA LYS A 35 18.37 -13.86 0.88
C LYS A 35 17.48 -14.89 0.20
N ASN A 36 17.62 -15.03 -1.12
CA ASN A 36 16.81 -15.99 -1.87
C ASN A 36 17.62 -17.24 -2.12
N GLU A 37 17.50 -18.21 -1.22
CA GLU A 37 18.16 -19.51 -1.37
C GLU A 37 17.35 -20.43 -2.28
N ILE A 38 17.93 -20.86 -3.40
CA ILE A 38 17.35 -21.90 -4.26
C ILE A 38 18.14 -23.17 -4.01
N LYS A 39 17.41 -24.27 -3.77
CA LYS A 39 17.98 -25.59 -3.55
C LYS A 39 17.78 -26.49 -4.76
N ASP A 40 18.73 -27.40 -5.00
CA ASP A 40 18.56 -28.49 -5.97
C ASP A 40 17.65 -29.60 -5.43
N GLY A 41 17.46 -30.67 -6.21
CA GLY A 41 16.65 -31.82 -5.83
C GLY A 41 17.19 -32.61 -4.64
N ASP A 42 18.47 -32.46 -4.32
CA ASP A 42 19.15 -33.11 -3.18
C ASP A 42 19.16 -32.20 -1.93
N GLY A 43 18.62 -30.98 -2.04
CA GLY A 43 18.52 -30.01 -0.97
C GLY A 43 19.76 -29.12 -0.77
N ASN A 44 20.76 -29.19 -1.67
CA ASN A 44 21.93 -28.32 -1.62
C ASN A 44 21.59 -26.93 -2.14
N ILE A 45 22.14 -25.89 -1.51
CA ILE A 45 21.94 -24.50 -1.95
C ILE A 45 22.75 -24.27 -3.23
N VAL A 46 22.05 -24.02 -4.34
CA VAL A 46 22.66 -23.72 -5.65
C VAL A 46 22.70 -22.22 -5.96
N ILE A 47 21.86 -21.41 -5.30
CA ILE A 47 21.87 -19.95 -5.39
C ILE A 47 21.64 -19.39 -3.99
N SER A 48 22.45 -18.42 -3.55
CA SER A 48 22.36 -17.79 -2.22
C SER A 48 22.43 -16.25 -2.25
N ASN A 49 22.12 -15.65 -3.40
CA ASN A 49 22.29 -14.22 -3.63
C ASN A 49 21.31 -13.39 -2.78
N ILE A 50 21.85 -12.31 -2.20
CA ILE A 50 21.07 -11.27 -1.54
C ILE A 50 20.66 -10.25 -2.60
N LYS A 51 19.36 -9.98 -2.72
CA LYS A 51 18.84 -8.98 -3.67
C LYS A 51 17.82 -8.05 -3.00
N PRO A 52 17.75 -6.78 -3.42
CA PRO A 52 16.69 -5.89 -2.98
C PRO A 52 15.37 -6.29 -3.65
N VAL A 53 14.28 -6.26 -2.89
CA VAL A 53 12.90 -6.39 -3.37
C VAL A 53 12.11 -5.19 -2.89
N TRP A 54 11.28 -4.65 -3.77
CA TRP A 54 10.42 -3.50 -3.50
C TRP A 54 9.20 -3.55 -4.39
N ASN A 55 8.01 -3.31 -3.83
CA ASN A 55 6.75 -3.30 -4.58
C ASN A 55 6.59 -2.08 -5.51
N GLY A 56 7.49 -1.10 -5.41
CA GLY A 56 7.51 0.08 -6.28
C GLY A 56 6.65 1.25 -5.81
N ASN A 57 6.09 1.17 -4.60
CA ASN A 57 5.29 2.22 -3.99
C ASN A 57 6.07 2.89 -2.86
N TYR A 58 5.94 4.21 -2.74
CA TYR A 58 6.24 4.93 -1.52
C TYR A 58 4.96 5.02 -0.69
N CYS A 59 5.09 4.88 0.62
CA CYS A 59 3.96 4.89 1.53
C CYS A 59 4.23 5.82 2.72
N ASN A 60 3.22 6.58 3.12
CA ASN A 60 3.15 7.24 4.42
C ASN A 60 1.81 6.89 5.06
N VAL A 61 1.80 6.66 6.37
CA VAL A 61 0.58 6.44 7.12
C VAL A 61 0.44 7.48 8.22
N ASP A 62 -0.62 8.28 8.16
CA ASP A 62 -0.98 9.21 9.23
C ASP A 62 -2.04 8.57 10.14
N ILE A 63 -1.90 8.81 11.44
CA ILE A 63 -2.81 8.28 12.46
C ILE A 63 -3.62 9.45 13.02
N THR A 64 -4.94 9.33 12.93
CA THR A 64 -5.87 10.20 13.64
C THR A 64 -6.60 9.37 14.69
N ASP A 65 -6.31 9.64 15.96
CA ASP A 65 -6.99 8.96 17.04
C ASP A 65 -8.44 9.45 17.15
N GLY A 66 -9.38 8.52 17.11
CA GLY A 66 -10.80 8.80 17.23
C GLY A 66 -11.28 8.76 18.68
N VAL A 67 -12.33 9.52 18.97
CA VAL A 67 -12.97 9.55 20.30
C VAL A 67 -13.70 8.24 20.65
N ARG A 68 -13.95 7.37 19.67
CA ARG A 68 -14.82 6.19 19.78
C ARG A 68 -14.08 4.84 19.93
N GLY A 69 -12.86 4.85 20.46
CA GLY A 69 -12.12 3.59 20.70
C GLY A 69 -11.51 2.96 19.43
N HIS A 70 -11.35 3.75 18.37
CA HIS A 70 -10.67 3.36 17.14
C HIS A 70 -9.69 4.46 16.71
N SER A 71 -8.57 4.07 16.13
CA SER A 71 -7.65 4.98 15.43
C SER A 71 -7.92 4.86 13.93
N LYS A 72 -8.05 6.00 13.26
CA LYS A 72 -8.19 6.06 11.81
C LYS A 72 -6.82 6.24 11.18
N LEU A 73 -6.48 5.36 10.24
CA LEU A 73 -5.29 5.47 9.42
C LEU A 73 -5.63 6.14 8.10
N THR A 74 -4.81 7.09 7.68
CA THR A 74 -4.78 7.62 6.32
C THR A 74 -3.50 7.13 5.65
N ILE A 75 -3.63 6.32 4.62
CA ILE A 75 -2.52 5.72 3.87
C ILE A 75 -2.37 6.49 2.57
N THR A 76 -1.22 7.13 2.38
CA THR A 76 -0.84 7.78 1.13
C THR A 76 0.11 6.87 0.37
N LEU A 77 -0.24 6.53 -0.87
CA LEU A 77 0.57 5.72 -1.78
C LEU A 77 0.98 6.57 -2.99
N LEU A 78 2.27 6.52 -3.33
CA LEU A 78 2.82 7.18 -4.50
C LEU A 78 3.65 6.18 -5.31
N SER A 79 3.39 6.08 -6.60
CA SER A 79 4.09 5.18 -7.52
C SER A 79 4.52 5.88 -8.79
N ARG A 80 5.61 5.40 -9.40
CA ARG A 80 6.01 5.80 -10.76
C ARG A 80 5.23 5.06 -11.85
N THR A 81 4.60 3.94 -11.53
CA THR A 81 3.86 3.13 -12.50
C THR A 81 2.45 2.89 -11.99
N LEU A 82 1.48 3.02 -12.90
CA LEU A 82 0.08 2.80 -12.59
C LEU A 82 -0.21 1.36 -12.12
N PRO A 83 0.35 0.30 -12.74
CA PRO A 83 0.09 -1.07 -12.31
C PRO A 83 0.49 -1.34 -10.85
N ASN A 84 1.67 -0.89 -10.41
CA ASN A 84 2.14 -1.10 -9.04
C ASN A 84 1.20 -0.44 -8.01
N LEU A 85 0.69 0.75 -8.35
CA LEU A 85 -0.24 1.46 -7.48
C LEU A 85 -1.59 0.75 -7.42
N GLN A 86 -2.12 0.34 -8.57
CA GLN A 86 -3.42 -0.34 -8.64
C GLN A 86 -3.42 -1.66 -7.88
N GLU A 87 -2.36 -2.45 -8.04
CA GLU A 87 -2.19 -3.71 -7.32
C GLU A 87 -2.24 -3.50 -5.79
N GLN A 88 -1.49 -2.51 -5.29
CA GLN A 88 -1.43 -2.21 -3.87
C GLN A 88 -2.76 -1.64 -3.35
N VAL A 89 -3.40 -0.74 -4.11
CA VAL A 89 -4.72 -0.17 -3.76
C VAL A 89 -5.79 -1.27 -3.70
N ASP A 90 -5.80 -2.18 -4.65
CA ASP A 90 -6.76 -3.29 -4.66
C ASP A 90 -6.50 -4.29 -3.53
N TRP A 91 -5.24 -4.50 -3.15
CA TRP A 91 -4.90 -5.27 -1.96
C TRP A 91 -5.45 -4.63 -0.69
N TYR A 92 -5.20 -3.34 -0.45
CA TYR A 92 -5.76 -2.63 0.71
C TYR A 92 -7.28 -2.59 0.72
N LYS A 93 -7.92 -2.44 -0.45
CA LYS A 93 -9.39 -2.53 -0.56
C LYS A 93 -9.91 -3.90 -0.11
N ARG A 94 -9.26 -5.00 -0.50
CA ARG A 94 -9.60 -6.36 -0.03
C ARG A 94 -9.45 -6.51 1.48
N MET A 95 -8.49 -5.79 2.07
CA MET A 95 -8.32 -5.74 3.53
C MET A 95 -9.40 -4.91 4.25
N GLY A 96 -10.19 -4.12 3.51
CA GLY A 96 -11.26 -3.25 4.05
C GLY A 96 -10.98 -1.76 3.94
N ALA A 97 -9.89 -1.34 3.28
CA ALA A 97 -9.58 0.07 3.10
C ALA A 97 -10.56 0.76 2.14
N LYS A 98 -10.85 2.03 2.42
CA LYS A 98 -11.65 2.90 1.55
C LYS A 98 -10.77 3.90 0.84
N VAL A 99 -10.85 3.97 -0.49
CA VAL A 99 -10.13 4.98 -1.28
C VAL A 99 -10.84 6.33 -1.11
N ILE A 100 -10.10 7.34 -0.65
CA ILE A 100 -10.57 8.73 -0.57
C ILE A 100 -10.35 9.44 -1.90
N SER A 101 -9.14 9.32 -2.45
CA SER A 101 -8.75 9.97 -3.69
C SER A 101 -7.76 9.10 -4.46
N ALA A 102 -7.74 9.28 -5.77
CA ALA A 102 -6.76 8.66 -6.67
C ALA A 102 -6.65 9.51 -7.94
N ASN A 103 -5.43 9.83 -8.36
CA ASN A 103 -5.22 10.71 -9.52
C ASN A 103 -5.26 9.98 -10.88
N TYR A 104 -5.42 8.66 -10.87
CA TYR A 104 -5.51 7.80 -12.06
C TYR A 104 -6.92 7.29 -12.34
N LYS A 105 -7.88 7.61 -11.47
CA LYS A 105 -9.29 7.46 -11.80
C LYS A 105 -9.68 8.72 -12.57
N GLY A 106 -9.74 8.61 -13.89
CA GLY A 106 -10.16 9.71 -14.75
C GLY A 106 -11.50 10.29 -14.30
N GLU A 107 -11.67 11.58 -14.56
CA GLU A 107 -12.95 12.28 -14.59
C GLU A 107 -13.99 11.41 -15.30
N ASN A 108 -14.86 10.71 -14.56
CA ASN A 108 -16.13 10.16 -15.02
C ASN A 108 -16.88 9.53 -13.83
N GLN A 109 -17.34 10.40 -12.93
CA GLN A 109 -18.56 10.19 -12.15
C GLN A 109 -19.38 11.48 -12.06
N ASN A 110 -19.47 12.24 -13.16
CA ASN A 110 -20.68 13.06 -13.37
C ASN A 110 -21.78 12.08 -13.77
N GLY A 111 -22.51 11.63 -12.76
CA GLY A 111 -23.80 10.98 -12.94
C GLY A 111 -24.69 11.84 -13.82
N ASN A 112 -25.50 11.14 -14.61
CA ASN A 112 -26.59 11.69 -15.42
C ASN A 112 -27.35 12.81 -14.69
N GLU A 113 -27.20 14.04 -15.15
CA GLU A 113 -28.28 15.03 -15.15
C GLU A 113 -28.54 15.42 -16.60
N LYS A 114 -29.36 14.63 -17.27
CA LYS A 114 -30.17 15.12 -18.38
C LYS A 114 -31.55 15.38 -17.83
N ASN A 115 -31.87 16.67 -17.67
CA ASN A 115 -33.25 17.14 -17.67
C ASN A 115 -33.89 16.91 -19.05
#